data_AF-A0A7X8MBJ8-F1
#
_entry.id   AF-A0A7X8MBJ8-F1
#
_cell.length_a   1.000
_cell.length_b   1.000
_cell.length_c   1.000
_cell.angle_alpha   90.00
_cell.angle_beta   90.00
_cell.angle_gamma   90.00
#
_symmetry.space_group_name_H-M   'P 1'
#
loop_
_entity.id
_entity.type
_entity.pdbx_description
1 polymer ?
#
loop_
_entity_poly.entity_id
_entity_poly.type
_entity_poly.pdbx_seq_one_letter_code
_entity_poly.pdbx_strand_id
1 'polypeptide(L)'
;MRTPIKAMLLSLLGAATLCAQNMDMNGKWKMIRSKSSFLDYYAEMTLDITVNKKDAVIITKMGPKRRYEEKLAFTTDGKTHKNEITDGTFSTNIHMGIRLPLGSDKEIRANWEKDGALKVVQSYDYFASQGKKQGEMIYRYELSPNKDLLTCTILRPTRQKGPQTKYVFKRYDADNAYIFAMVDDWDIHSKLPEQACWISLQGVVNQNKPLLYFTFGPQYPFNYTSDLAKYLETQRNFSFTTLTSLEQGLNTFKEHIKGYVVWDKNVRTSLIVAYTLAGLESAIVVSEELVPLAKQMGLTEIDDYRGRFTGQSDYEIYTWAKEKYWSRCSREVISWLGGVHGTALMPACADYGMMKKAFFSDLSARPTDTQEYQMTNALFAEMNPLGTVWGWHSYKKDLEEQMTTLLSSYALISDGLNTMPNTSFLIHIPVSSGFKFKNNHNLVPGKKYIPEKKIYLALVQTDGLGI
;
A
#
# COMPACT_ATOMS: atom_id res chain seq x y z
N MET A 1 -20.46 -89.05 -8.94
CA MET A 1 -19.20 -89.12 -8.16
C MET A 1 -18.76 -87.70 -7.86
N ARG A 2 -18.69 -87.35 -6.56
CA ARG A 2 -17.90 -86.28 -5.87
C ARG A 2 -17.53 -84.97 -6.62
N THR A 3 -17.99 -83.85 -6.05
CA THR A 3 -17.42 -82.48 -5.96
C THR A 3 -15.93 -82.47 -5.51
N PRO A 4 -15.17 -81.33 -5.36
CA PRO A 4 -15.47 -79.88 -5.53
C PRO A 4 -14.28 -78.97 -6.03
N ILE A 5 -14.45 -77.62 -5.92
CA ILE A 5 -13.46 -76.59 -5.44
C ILE A 5 -12.94 -75.48 -6.41
N LYS A 6 -13.39 -74.23 -6.13
CA LYS A 6 -12.68 -72.90 -6.06
C LYS A 6 -12.02 -72.34 -7.35
N ALA A 7 -11.81 -71.04 -7.58
CA ALA A 7 -12.14 -69.78 -6.91
C ALA A 7 -11.74 -68.63 -7.85
N MET A 8 -12.54 -67.56 -7.87
CA MET A 8 -12.10 -66.17 -7.68
C MET A 8 -10.97 -65.63 -8.58
N LEU A 9 -11.34 -64.79 -9.56
CA LEU A 9 -10.48 -63.73 -10.06
C LEU A 9 -11.21 -62.39 -9.90
N LEU A 10 -11.05 -61.84 -8.71
CA LEU A 10 -11.28 -60.44 -8.40
C LEU A 10 -9.89 -59.85 -8.12
N SER A 11 -9.34 -59.06 -9.03
CA SER A 11 -8.15 -58.26 -8.70
C SER A 11 -8.06 -57.01 -9.57
N LEU A 12 -8.40 -55.90 -8.90
CA LEU A 12 -7.58 -54.68 -8.81
C LEU A 12 -7.41 -53.85 -10.09
N LEU A 13 -8.48 -53.14 -10.47
CA LEU A 13 -8.32 -51.78 -10.98
C LEU A 13 -8.00 -50.87 -9.79
N GLY A 14 -6.70 -50.67 -9.53
CA GLY A 14 -6.24 -49.62 -8.67
C GLY A 14 -6.62 -48.28 -9.28
N ALA A 15 -7.67 -47.65 -8.74
CA ALA A 15 -8.03 -46.28 -9.08
C ALA A 15 -6.92 -45.35 -8.58
N ALA A 16 -5.95 -45.05 -9.44
CA ALA A 16 -5.06 -43.91 -9.25
C ALA A 16 -5.92 -42.66 -9.43
N THR A 17 -6.51 -42.16 -8.34
CA THR A 17 -7.08 -40.81 -8.29
C THR A 17 -5.94 -39.82 -8.55
N LEU A 18 -5.80 -39.37 -9.80
CA LEU A 18 -5.03 -38.18 -10.13
C LEU A 18 -5.79 -36.98 -9.56
N CYS A 19 -5.41 -36.54 -8.36
CA CYS A 19 -5.81 -35.23 -7.86
C CYS A 19 -5.26 -34.16 -8.81
N ALA A 20 -6.07 -33.16 -9.16
CA ALA A 20 -5.68 -32.10 -10.08
C ALA A 20 -4.54 -31.27 -9.45
N GLN A 21 -3.44 -31.14 -10.19
CA GLN A 21 -2.28 -30.36 -9.76
C GLN A 21 -2.60 -28.87 -9.85
N ASN A 22 -2.26 -28.11 -8.81
CA ASN A 22 -2.52 -26.68 -8.79
C ASN A 22 -1.28 -25.88 -9.20
N MET A 23 -1.11 -25.70 -10.51
CA MET A 23 0.04 -24.96 -11.07
C MET A 23 0.05 -23.47 -10.71
N ASP A 24 -1.07 -22.91 -10.23
CA ASP A 24 -1.13 -21.52 -9.79
C ASP A 24 -0.26 -21.26 -8.54
N MET A 25 0.21 -22.32 -7.86
CA MET A 25 1.18 -22.19 -6.77
C MET A 25 2.55 -21.70 -7.26
N ASN A 26 2.85 -21.82 -8.56
CA ASN A 26 4.13 -21.43 -9.12
C ASN A 26 4.43 -19.94 -8.95
N GLY A 27 5.71 -19.63 -8.76
CA GLY A 27 6.24 -18.27 -8.65
C GLY A 27 6.72 -17.93 -7.24
N LYS A 28 6.98 -16.63 -7.05
CA LYS A 28 7.54 -16.09 -5.81
C LYS A 28 6.46 -15.57 -4.87
N TRP A 29 6.64 -15.88 -3.60
CA TRP A 29 5.72 -15.57 -2.51
C TRP A 29 6.47 -14.89 -1.36
N LYS A 30 5.82 -13.90 -0.72
CA LYS A 30 6.35 -13.16 0.43
C LYS A 30 5.40 -13.28 1.61
N MET A 31 5.94 -13.61 2.79
CA MET A 31 5.15 -13.82 4.00
C MET A 31 4.48 -12.53 4.48
N ILE A 32 3.21 -12.64 4.85
CA ILE A 32 2.44 -11.60 5.53
C ILE A 32 2.58 -11.82 7.04
N ARG A 33 3.42 -11.01 7.69
CA ARG A 33 3.74 -11.16 9.11
C ARG A 33 2.50 -11.11 10.02
N SER A 34 1.58 -10.18 9.76
CA SER A 34 0.35 -9.97 10.55
C SER A 34 -0.62 -11.17 10.53
N LYS A 35 -0.51 -12.06 9.54
CA LYS A 35 -1.36 -13.25 9.35
C LYS A 35 -0.63 -14.57 9.62
N SER A 36 0.64 -14.49 10.03
CA SER A 36 1.53 -15.64 10.17
C SER A 36 1.88 -15.88 11.63
N SER A 37 2.22 -17.13 11.92
CA SER A 37 2.82 -17.52 13.19
C SER A 37 4.14 -16.78 13.38
N PHE A 38 4.50 -16.53 14.63
CA PHE A 38 5.74 -15.87 14.99
C PHE A 38 6.94 -16.57 14.33
N LEU A 39 7.74 -15.79 13.59
CA LEU A 39 8.93 -16.24 12.87
C LEU A 39 10.20 -15.59 13.44
N ASP A 40 10.37 -15.70 14.75
CA ASP A 40 11.62 -15.53 15.50
C ASP A 40 12.69 -14.56 14.92
N TYR A 41 13.97 -14.93 14.95
CA TYR A 41 15.08 -14.10 14.46
C TYR A 41 15.00 -13.73 12.99
N TYR A 42 14.29 -14.51 12.17
CA TYR A 42 14.17 -14.22 10.76
C TYR A 42 13.29 -12.99 10.57
N ALA A 43 12.04 -13.02 11.03
CA ALA A 43 10.99 -12.02 10.78
C ALA A 43 10.45 -11.97 9.35
N GLU A 44 11.23 -12.34 8.33
CA GLU A 44 10.78 -12.46 6.94
C GLU A 44 10.98 -13.88 6.39
N MET A 45 10.07 -14.28 5.50
CA MET A 45 10.15 -15.53 4.76
C MET A 45 9.64 -15.33 3.33
N THR A 46 10.32 -15.95 2.37
CA THR A 46 9.88 -16.03 0.98
C THR A 46 9.92 -17.47 0.50
N LEU A 47 9.04 -17.78 -0.45
CA LEU A 47 9.02 -19.07 -1.15
C LEU A 47 9.15 -18.83 -2.64
N ASP A 48 9.98 -19.60 -3.31
CA ASP A 48 9.98 -19.75 -4.76
C ASP A 48 9.54 -21.18 -5.09
N ILE A 49 8.36 -21.31 -5.71
CA ILE A 49 7.73 -22.60 -5.97
C ILE A 49 7.71 -22.85 -7.46
N THR A 50 8.18 -24.02 -7.88
CA THR A 50 8.08 -24.51 -9.25
C THR A 50 7.53 -25.92 -9.24
N VAL A 51 6.37 -26.14 -9.83
CA VAL A 51 5.70 -27.42 -10.02
C VAL A 51 5.54 -27.67 -11.51
N ASN A 52 6.08 -28.80 -11.98
CA ASN A 52 6.07 -29.24 -13.36
C ASN A 52 5.67 -30.71 -13.46
N LYS A 53 4.42 -31.00 -13.84
CA LYS A 53 3.89 -32.37 -13.88
C LYS A 53 4.17 -33.09 -12.55
N LYS A 54 5.11 -34.04 -12.53
CA LYS A 54 5.43 -34.80 -11.32
C LYS A 54 6.46 -34.11 -10.44
N ASP A 55 7.30 -33.24 -10.99
CA ASP A 55 8.43 -32.64 -10.28
C ASP A 55 7.99 -31.35 -9.57
N ALA A 56 8.52 -31.13 -8.37
CA ALA A 56 8.31 -29.91 -7.63
C ALA A 56 9.61 -29.47 -6.95
N VAL A 57 9.84 -28.17 -6.95
CA VAL A 57 10.93 -27.50 -6.25
C VAL A 57 10.33 -26.39 -5.39
N ILE A 58 10.70 -26.37 -4.11
CA ILE A 58 10.38 -25.28 -3.19
C ILE A 58 11.69 -24.74 -2.64
N ILE A 59 11.96 -23.46 -2.89
CA ILE A 59 13.08 -22.74 -2.28
C ILE A 59 12.50 -21.84 -1.18
N THR A 60 12.87 -22.10 0.06
CA THR A 60 12.50 -21.26 1.21
C THR A 60 13.68 -20.40 1.60
N LYS A 61 13.48 -19.08 1.68
CA LYS A 61 14.48 -18.15 2.20
C LYS A 61 13.94 -17.40 3.40
N MET A 62 14.74 -17.30 4.46
CA MET A 62 14.41 -16.57 5.68
C MET A 62 15.54 -15.59 6.03
N GLY A 63 15.15 -14.44 6.58
CA GLY A 63 16.03 -13.30 6.88
C GLY A 63 15.23 -12.16 7.51
N PRO A 64 15.86 -11.02 7.89
CA PRO A 64 17.21 -10.62 7.48
C PRO A 64 18.32 -10.86 8.51
N LYS A 65 18.02 -10.98 9.83
CA LYS A 65 19.10 -11.03 10.86
C LYS A 65 19.99 -12.28 10.76
N ARG A 66 19.37 -13.41 10.43
CA ARG A 66 20.05 -14.66 10.08
C ARG A 66 19.58 -15.05 8.71
N ARG A 67 20.49 -15.38 7.79
CA ARG A 67 20.11 -15.90 6.48
C ARG A 67 19.98 -17.41 6.57
N TYR A 68 18.87 -17.94 6.10
CA TYR A 68 18.64 -19.36 5.92
C TYR A 68 18.03 -19.56 4.55
N GLU A 69 18.53 -20.54 3.81
CA GLU A 69 17.99 -20.93 2.51
C GLU A 69 17.96 -22.45 2.44
N GLU A 70 16.81 -22.97 2.01
CA GLU A 70 16.61 -24.39 1.81
C GLU A 70 15.94 -24.62 0.46
N LYS A 71 16.55 -25.49 -0.34
CA LYS A 71 15.97 -25.99 -1.59
C LYS A 71 15.52 -27.42 -1.37
N LEU A 72 14.24 -27.67 -1.62
CA LEU A 72 13.64 -29.00 -1.61
C LEU A 72 13.26 -29.36 -3.04
N ALA A 73 13.82 -30.45 -3.56
CA ALA A 73 13.42 -31.02 -4.85
C ALA A 73 12.83 -32.42 -4.61
N PHE A 74 11.63 -32.68 -5.15
CA PHE A 74 10.90 -33.93 -4.94
C PHE A 74 9.87 -34.16 -6.05
N THR A 75 9.29 -35.36 -6.10
CA THR A 75 8.11 -35.63 -6.93
C THR A 75 6.82 -35.66 -6.11
N THR A 76 5.70 -35.38 -6.77
CA THR A 76 4.35 -35.34 -6.20
C THR A 76 3.57 -36.64 -6.41
N ASP A 77 4.28 -37.75 -6.65
CA ASP A 77 3.73 -39.09 -6.90
C ASP A 77 3.68 -39.98 -5.66
N GLY A 78 3.98 -39.41 -4.48
CA GLY A 78 3.96 -40.12 -3.20
C GLY A 78 5.15 -41.03 -2.95
N LYS A 79 6.15 -41.05 -3.84
CA LYS A 79 7.41 -41.75 -3.57
C LYS A 79 8.29 -40.94 -2.63
N THR A 80 9.16 -41.66 -1.93
CA THR A 80 10.16 -41.06 -1.05
C THR A 80 11.37 -40.60 -1.86
N HIS A 81 11.81 -39.37 -1.63
CA HIS A 81 13.02 -38.77 -2.18
C HIS A 81 13.95 -38.33 -1.06
N LYS A 82 15.25 -38.28 -1.34
CA LYS A 82 16.24 -37.80 -0.40
C LYS A 82 16.68 -36.40 -0.77
N ASN A 83 16.82 -35.54 0.23
CA ASN A 83 17.37 -34.20 0.06
C ASN A 83 18.40 -33.96 1.15
N GLU A 84 19.61 -33.62 0.75
CA GLU A 84 20.71 -33.38 1.67
C GLU A 84 20.37 -32.20 2.62
N ILE A 85 20.83 -32.31 3.86
CA ILE A 85 20.79 -31.27 4.87
C ILE A 85 22.09 -30.47 4.77
N THR A 86 22.03 -29.37 4.03
CA THR A 86 23.17 -28.46 3.82
C THR A 86 23.28 -27.37 4.90
N ASP A 87 22.21 -27.15 5.67
CA ASP A 87 22.19 -26.27 6.84
C ASP A 87 21.59 -27.03 8.04
N GLY A 88 22.35 -27.13 9.13
CA GLY A 88 21.97 -27.83 10.35
C GLY A 88 20.91 -27.12 11.20
N THR A 89 20.43 -25.97 10.73
CA THR A 89 19.48 -25.13 11.45
C THR A 89 18.08 -25.74 11.47
N PHE A 90 17.51 -25.87 12.66
CA PHE A 90 16.08 -26.18 12.81
C PHE A 90 15.25 -24.89 12.64
N SER A 91 15.07 -24.45 11.40
CA SER A 91 14.59 -23.10 11.04
C SER A 91 13.22 -22.72 11.62
N THR A 92 12.33 -23.70 11.82
CA THR A 92 10.98 -23.47 12.38
C THR A 92 10.95 -23.44 13.92
N ASN A 93 12.10 -23.63 14.60
CA ASN A 93 12.20 -23.56 16.07
C ASN A 93 13.65 -23.46 16.57
N ILE A 94 14.27 -22.30 16.42
CA ILE A 94 15.70 -22.11 16.67
C ILE A 94 16.10 -22.06 18.16
N HIS A 95 15.16 -21.82 19.08
CA HIS A 95 15.44 -21.77 20.52
C HIS A 95 15.42 -23.12 21.24
N MET A 96 15.04 -24.20 20.57
CA MET A 96 14.85 -25.49 21.26
C MET A 96 16.11 -26.34 21.45
N GLY A 97 17.30 -25.80 21.16
CA GLY A 97 18.55 -26.57 21.28
C GLY A 97 18.59 -27.79 20.37
N ILE A 98 17.82 -27.78 19.28
CA ILE A 98 17.74 -28.84 18.28
C ILE A 98 18.59 -28.45 17.07
N ARG A 99 19.32 -29.42 16.53
CA ARG A 99 20.08 -29.26 15.28
C ARG A 99 19.85 -30.45 14.35
N LEU A 100 19.86 -30.18 13.05
CA LEU A 100 19.84 -31.21 12.02
C LEU A 100 21.27 -31.74 11.75
N PRO A 101 21.44 -33.03 11.43
CA PRO A 101 22.75 -33.60 11.08
C PRO A 101 23.16 -33.12 9.68
N LEU A 102 24.15 -32.22 9.62
CA LEU A 102 24.74 -31.74 8.37
C LEU A 102 25.29 -32.90 7.52
N GLY A 103 25.04 -32.86 6.21
CA GLY A 103 25.46 -33.89 5.25
C GLY A 103 24.64 -35.18 5.28
N SER A 104 23.65 -35.29 6.19
CA SER A 104 22.67 -36.38 6.14
C SER A 104 21.47 -36.02 5.26
N ASP A 105 20.64 -37.00 4.93
CA ASP A 105 19.45 -36.80 4.12
C ASP A 105 18.19 -36.64 4.98
N LYS A 106 17.29 -35.74 4.54
CA LYS A 106 15.88 -35.83 4.89
C LYS A 106 15.15 -36.65 3.83
N GLU A 107 14.19 -37.46 4.27
CA GLU A 107 13.25 -38.14 3.39
C GLU A 107 12.03 -37.26 3.14
N ILE A 108 11.68 -37.07 1.88
CA ILE A 108 10.56 -36.23 1.44
C ILE A 108 9.55 -37.10 0.70
N ARG A 109 8.29 -37.01 1.10
CA ARG A 109 7.16 -37.60 0.38
C ARG A 109 6.12 -36.54 0.12
N ALA A 110 5.73 -36.32 -1.13
CA ALA A 110 4.72 -35.32 -1.47
C ALA A 110 3.58 -35.87 -2.33
N ASN A 111 2.37 -35.34 -2.11
CA ASN A 111 1.17 -35.67 -2.89
C ASN A 111 0.22 -34.47 -2.95
N TRP A 112 -0.62 -34.44 -3.99
CA TRP A 112 -1.76 -33.52 -4.08
C TRP A 112 -2.97 -34.08 -3.34
N GLU A 113 -3.57 -33.26 -2.48
CA GLU A 113 -4.83 -33.56 -1.80
C GLU A 113 -6.03 -33.26 -2.72
N LYS A 114 -7.21 -33.76 -2.37
CA LYS A 114 -8.42 -33.65 -3.21
C LYS A 114 -8.89 -32.21 -3.42
N ASP A 115 -8.57 -31.34 -2.47
CA ASP A 115 -8.87 -29.90 -2.50
C ASP A 115 -7.80 -29.10 -3.28
N GLY A 116 -6.81 -29.77 -3.87
CA GLY A 116 -5.72 -29.13 -4.61
C GLY A 116 -4.62 -28.57 -3.73
N ALA A 117 -4.58 -28.88 -2.43
CA ALA A 117 -3.45 -28.56 -1.57
C ALA A 117 -2.26 -29.50 -1.83
N LEU A 118 -1.04 -28.98 -1.71
CA LEU A 118 0.18 -29.78 -1.80
C LEU A 118 0.60 -30.20 -0.39
N LYS A 119 0.59 -31.50 -0.10
CA LYS A 119 1.09 -32.08 1.15
C LYS A 119 2.52 -32.57 0.95
N VAL A 120 3.44 -32.11 1.79
CA VAL A 120 4.85 -32.52 1.82
C VAL A 120 5.19 -33.03 3.22
N VAL A 121 5.51 -34.32 3.32
CA VAL A 121 5.98 -34.95 4.56
C VAL A 121 7.50 -35.02 4.51
N GLN A 122 8.14 -34.49 5.55
CA GLN A 122 9.59 -34.57 5.74
C GLN A 122 9.89 -35.42 6.97
N SER A 123 10.70 -36.46 6.80
CA SER A 123 11.18 -37.32 7.87
C SER A 123 12.69 -37.24 7.94
N TYR A 124 13.24 -37.02 9.13
CA TYR A 124 14.68 -36.81 9.29
C TYR A 124 15.12 -37.11 10.72
N ASP A 125 16.42 -37.35 10.84
CA ASP A 125 17.08 -37.38 12.14
C ASP A 125 17.36 -35.96 12.64
N TYR A 126 17.35 -35.76 13.96
CA TYR A 126 17.79 -34.53 14.60
C TYR A 126 18.50 -34.83 15.93
N PHE A 127 19.40 -33.95 16.32
CA PHE A 127 20.03 -34.01 17.65
C PHE A 127 19.26 -33.12 18.62
N ALA A 128 18.92 -33.68 19.78
CA ALA A 128 18.41 -32.97 20.94
C ALA A 128 19.32 -33.20 22.15
N SER A 129 19.03 -32.56 23.29
CA SER A 129 19.79 -32.74 24.54
C SER A 129 19.91 -34.20 24.98
N GLN A 130 18.94 -35.04 24.62
CA GLN A 130 18.88 -36.47 24.94
C GLN A 130 19.39 -37.36 23.79
N GLY A 131 20.24 -36.82 22.90
CA GLY A 131 20.86 -37.55 21.79
C GLY A 131 20.08 -37.47 20.47
N LYS A 132 20.39 -38.40 19.57
CA LYS A 132 19.81 -38.48 18.21
C LYS A 132 18.37 -39.02 18.30
N LYS A 133 17.44 -38.34 17.64
CA LYS A 133 16.01 -38.69 17.58
C LYS A 133 15.52 -38.61 16.13
N GLN A 134 14.41 -39.28 15.85
CA GLN A 134 13.71 -39.19 14.57
C GLN A 134 12.49 -38.28 14.70
N GLY A 135 12.27 -37.46 13.68
CA GLY A 135 11.16 -36.52 13.61
C GLY A 135 10.46 -36.60 12.26
N GLU A 136 9.19 -36.21 12.27
CA GLU A 136 8.39 -36.00 11.07
C GLU A 136 7.75 -34.62 11.13
N MET A 137 7.73 -33.92 9.99
CA MET A 137 7.02 -32.66 9.81
C MET A 137 6.17 -32.73 8.54
N ILE A 138 4.90 -32.37 8.67
CA ILE A 138 3.94 -32.34 7.57
C ILE A 138 3.66 -30.88 7.22
N TYR A 139 4.00 -30.50 6.01
CA TYR A 139 3.72 -29.20 5.42
C TYR A 139 2.52 -29.35 4.49
N ARG A 140 1.54 -28.46 4.61
CA ARG A 140 0.40 -28.38 3.70
C ARG A 140 0.33 -26.97 3.12
N TYR A 141 0.49 -26.87 1.80
CA TYR A 141 0.42 -25.63 1.03
C TYR A 141 -0.94 -25.53 0.34
N GLU A 142 -1.65 -24.43 0.56
CA GLU A 142 -3.02 -24.22 0.07
C GLU A 142 -3.18 -22.81 -0.49
N LEU A 143 -3.79 -22.69 -1.67
CA LEU A 143 -4.12 -21.39 -2.24
C LEU A 143 -5.49 -20.92 -1.73
N SER A 144 -5.63 -19.60 -1.56
CA SER A 144 -6.94 -18.98 -1.40
C SER A 144 -7.82 -19.23 -2.63
N PRO A 145 -9.16 -19.12 -2.51
CA PRO A 145 -10.06 -19.22 -3.66
C PRO A 145 -9.71 -18.24 -4.80
N ASN A 146 -9.20 -17.05 -4.46
CA ASN A 146 -8.78 -16.04 -5.42
C ASN A 146 -7.34 -16.27 -5.96
N LYS A 147 -6.61 -17.28 -5.44
CA LYS A 147 -5.24 -17.65 -5.86
C LYS A 147 -4.19 -16.56 -5.66
N ASP A 148 -4.50 -15.59 -4.80
CA ASP A 148 -3.69 -14.42 -4.44
C ASP A 148 -2.89 -14.63 -3.14
N LEU A 149 -3.33 -15.57 -2.32
CA LEU A 149 -2.67 -15.95 -1.06
C LEU A 149 -2.31 -17.43 -1.06
N LEU A 150 -1.15 -17.74 -0.49
CA LEU A 150 -0.69 -19.08 -0.21
C LEU A 150 -0.60 -19.27 1.30
N THR A 151 -1.19 -20.33 1.83
CA THR A 151 -1.07 -20.70 3.24
C THR A 151 -0.23 -21.96 3.35
N CYS A 152 0.88 -21.90 4.09
CA CYS A 152 1.66 -23.05 4.51
C CYS A 152 1.36 -23.38 5.97
N THR A 153 0.78 -24.54 6.20
CA THR A 153 0.48 -25.05 7.54
C THR A 153 1.45 -26.17 7.89
N ILE A 154 2.04 -26.11 9.08
CA ILE A 154 3.05 -27.05 9.55
C ILE A 154 2.49 -27.83 10.74
N LEU A 155 2.40 -29.14 10.58
CA LEU A 155 1.99 -30.09 11.59
C LEU A 155 3.20 -30.91 12.05
N ARG A 156 3.37 -31.00 13.38
CA ARG A 156 4.38 -31.85 14.03
C ARG A 156 3.63 -32.94 14.81
N PRO A 157 3.58 -34.19 14.34
CA PRO A 157 2.79 -35.24 14.99
C PRO A 157 3.14 -35.45 16.47
N THR A 158 4.39 -35.19 16.85
CA THR A 158 4.88 -35.30 18.23
C THR A 158 4.45 -34.15 19.15
N ARG A 159 3.88 -33.06 18.61
CA ARG A 159 3.39 -31.91 19.37
C ARG A 159 1.86 -31.88 19.34
N GLN A 160 1.23 -32.48 20.33
CA GLN A 160 -0.23 -32.58 20.42
C GLN A 160 -0.91 -31.34 21.03
N LYS A 161 -0.14 -30.41 21.65
CA LYS A 161 -0.67 -29.22 22.32
C LYS A 161 -0.04 -27.93 21.77
N GLY A 162 -0.87 -26.90 21.64
CA GLY A 162 -0.50 -25.55 21.20
C GLY A 162 -1.09 -25.16 19.85
N PRO A 163 -0.98 -23.88 19.47
CA PRO A 163 -1.47 -23.41 18.18
C PRO A 163 -0.70 -24.06 17.03
N GLN A 164 -1.42 -24.37 15.95
CA GLN A 164 -0.83 -24.86 14.72
C GLN A 164 0.09 -23.80 14.12
N THR A 165 1.29 -24.20 13.67
CA THR A 165 2.18 -23.28 12.97
C THR A 165 1.66 -23.05 11.56
N LYS A 166 1.40 -21.79 11.22
CA LYS A 166 0.82 -21.36 9.94
C LYS A 166 1.54 -20.12 9.44
N TYR A 167 1.93 -20.12 8.17
CA TYR A 167 2.49 -18.97 7.47
C TYR A 167 1.61 -18.63 6.27
N VAL A 168 1.24 -17.37 6.13
CA VAL A 168 0.44 -16.88 5.00
C VAL A 168 1.31 -15.98 4.15
N PHE A 169 1.26 -16.16 2.84
CA PHE A 169 2.05 -15.44 1.86
C PHE A 169 1.13 -14.78 0.84
N LYS A 170 1.59 -13.65 0.31
CA LYS A 170 1.08 -13.02 -0.91
C LYS A 170 2.08 -13.19 -2.04
N ARG A 171 1.66 -12.88 -3.27
CA ARG A 171 2.58 -12.76 -4.40
C ARG A 171 3.71 -11.78 -4.05
N TYR A 172 4.93 -12.11 -4.45
CA TYR A 172 6.13 -11.40 -4.00
C TYR A 172 6.07 -9.89 -4.26
N ASP A 173 5.60 -9.47 -5.44
CA ASP A 173 5.54 -8.07 -5.86
C ASP A 173 4.22 -7.35 -5.47
N ALA A 174 3.25 -8.06 -4.89
CA ALA A 174 1.94 -7.49 -4.57
C ALA A 174 1.96 -6.68 -3.27
N ASP A 175 1.27 -5.54 -3.26
CA ASP A 175 0.98 -4.71 -2.09
C ASP A 175 2.21 -4.39 -1.21
N ASN A 176 3.39 -4.26 -1.81
CA ASN A 176 4.57 -3.74 -1.12
C ASN A 176 4.60 -2.24 -1.28
N ALA A 177 4.78 -1.53 -0.16
CA ALA A 177 4.82 -0.09 -0.13
C ALA A 177 5.88 0.38 0.85
N TYR A 178 6.22 1.65 0.78
CA TYR A 178 7.05 2.36 1.72
C TYR A 178 6.20 3.24 2.62
N ILE A 179 6.63 3.42 3.86
CA ILE A 179 5.94 4.25 4.83
C ILE A 179 6.92 5.25 5.46
N PHE A 180 6.49 6.50 5.60
CA PHE A 180 7.25 7.54 6.30
C PHE A 180 6.34 8.26 7.30
N ALA A 181 6.90 8.60 8.46
CA ALA A 181 6.18 9.30 9.51
C ALA A 181 6.43 10.81 9.39
N MET A 182 5.38 11.55 9.03
CA MET A 182 5.37 13.01 8.97
C MET A 182 5.38 13.62 10.37
N VAL A 183 5.78 14.88 10.47
CA VAL A 183 5.87 15.62 11.74
C VAL A 183 4.79 16.69 11.84
N ASP A 184 4.39 17.06 13.06
CA ASP A 184 3.34 18.06 13.30
C ASP A 184 3.81 19.52 13.15
N ASP A 185 4.96 19.76 12.51
CA ASP A 185 5.51 21.09 12.24
C ASP A 185 5.39 21.46 10.76
N TRP A 186 4.45 22.34 10.45
CA TRP A 186 4.07 22.74 9.10
C TRP A 186 4.46 24.19 8.77
N ASP A 187 5.43 24.75 9.51
CA ASP A 187 5.92 26.11 9.32
C ASP A 187 6.96 26.19 8.17
N ILE A 188 6.79 27.19 7.29
CA ILE A 188 7.63 27.49 6.11
C ILE A 188 9.10 27.65 6.49
N HIS A 189 9.40 28.20 7.66
CA HIS A 189 10.77 28.45 8.12
C HIS A 189 11.32 27.32 9.00
N SER A 190 10.54 26.26 9.24
CA SER A 190 10.95 25.10 10.02
C SER A 190 10.88 23.81 9.20
N LYS A 191 9.84 22.97 9.38
CA LYS A 191 9.78 21.61 8.81
C LYS A 191 8.98 21.50 7.52
N LEU A 192 8.17 22.49 7.16
CA LEU A 192 7.44 22.47 5.89
C LEU A 192 8.33 22.18 4.66
N PRO A 193 9.57 22.70 4.54
CA PRO A 193 10.36 22.47 3.34
C PRO A 193 10.66 21.00 3.04
N GLU A 194 11.00 20.22 4.06
CA GLU A 194 11.18 18.77 3.91
C GLU A 194 9.84 18.07 3.68
N GLN A 195 8.79 18.46 4.41
CA GLN A 195 7.47 17.84 4.28
C GLN A 195 6.82 18.09 2.91
N ALA A 196 7.01 19.27 2.32
CA ALA A 196 6.56 19.60 0.98
C ALA A 196 7.26 18.77 -0.10
N CYS A 197 8.58 18.56 0.06
CA CYS A 197 9.34 17.67 -0.81
C CYS A 197 8.79 16.23 -0.74
N TRP A 198 8.53 15.71 0.47
CA TRP A 198 7.89 14.41 0.66
C TRP A 198 6.52 14.29 -0.02
N ILE A 199 5.64 15.28 0.15
CA ILE A 199 4.31 15.30 -0.50
C ILE A 199 4.47 15.30 -2.02
N SER A 200 5.40 16.09 -2.56
CA SER A 200 5.65 16.08 -4.01
C SER A 200 6.19 14.73 -4.51
N LEU A 201 7.08 14.10 -3.73
CA LEU A 201 7.59 12.76 -4.03
C LEU A 201 6.45 11.75 -4.06
N GLN A 202 5.53 11.80 -3.11
CA GLN A 202 4.35 10.93 -3.10
C GLN A 202 3.50 11.09 -4.37
N GLY A 203 3.25 12.33 -4.79
CA GLY A 203 2.56 12.62 -6.04
C GLY A 203 3.27 12.06 -7.27
N VAL A 204 4.60 12.06 -7.29
CA VAL A 204 5.42 11.52 -8.40
C VAL A 204 5.43 9.98 -8.42
N VAL A 205 5.53 9.31 -7.27
CA VAL A 205 5.75 7.86 -7.23
C VAL A 205 4.46 7.06 -7.30
N ASN A 206 3.35 7.62 -6.79
CA ASN A 206 2.06 6.94 -6.75
C ASN A 206 1.23 7.09 -8.04
N GLN A 207 1.86 7.30 -9.20
CA GLN A 207 1.14 7.52 -10.46
C GLN A 207 0.31 6.31 -10.88
N ASN A 208 0.85 5.11 -10.70
CA ASN A 208 0.26 3.87 -11.23
C ASN A 208 0.00 2.81 -10.16
N LYS A 209 0.60 2.96 -8.97
CA LYS A 209 0.59 1.96 -7.89
C LYS A 209 0.72 2.66 -6.53
N PRO A 210 0.23 2.02 -5.44
CA PRO A 210 0.34 2.56 -4.09
C PRO A 210 1.74 2.26 -3.51
N LEU A 211 2.72 3.11 -3.80
CA LEU A 211 4.14 2.87 -3.45
C LEU A 211 4.61 3.61 -2.19
N LEU A 212 4.12 4.81 -1.92
CA LEU A 212 4.53 5.63 -0.79
C LEU A 212 3.33 6.12 0.02
N TYR A 213 3.31 5.79 1.30
CA TYR A 213 2.28 6.16 2.26
C TYR A 213 2.88 6.97 3.41
N PHE A 214 2.10 7.90 3.95
CA PHE A 214 2.48 8.73 5.08
C PHE A 214 1.57 8.53 6.28
N THR A 215 2.16 8.43 7.47
CA THR A 215 1.43 8.60 8.73
C THR A 215 1.63 10.01 9.24
N PHE A 216 0.57 10.64 9.70
CA PHE A 216 0.56 11.99 10.23
C PHE A 216 0.41 11.97 11.75
N GLY A 217 0.95 12.99 12.41
CA GLY A 217 0.93 13.12 13.86
C GLY A 217 -0.45 13.47 14.41
N PRO A 218 -0.62 13.41 15.75
CA PRO A 218 -1.90 13.63 16.41
C PRO A 218 -2.48 15.03 16.20
N GLN A 219 -1.66 16.05 15.91
CA GLN A 219 -2.14 17.43 15.69
C GLN A 219 -2.63 17.66 14.26
N TYR A 220 -2.38 16.73 13.35
CA TYR A 220 -2.88 16.82 11.98
C TYR A 220 -4.38 16.49 11.91
N PRO A 221 -5.19 17.19 11.09
CA PRO A 221 -6.64 16.92 11.03
C PRO A 221 -6.99 15.46 10.70
N PHE A 222 -6.20 14.82 9.83
CA PHE A 222 -6.36 13.42 9.43
C PHE A 222 -5.39 12.48 10.19
N ASN A 223 -5.43 12.51 11.52
CA ASN A 223 -4.51 11.76 12.39
C ASN A 223 -4.75 10.23 12.45
N TYR A 224 -5.81 9.72 11.82
CA TYR A 224 -6.11 8.27 11.77
C TYR A 224 -5.23 7.48 10.79
N THR A 225 -4.30 8.12 10.08
CA THR A 225 -3.48 7.50 9.03
C THR A 225 -2.62 6.33 9.53
N SER A 226 -2.23 6.31 10.80
CA SER A 226 -1.54 5.17 11.42
C SER A 226 -2.46 3.95 11.57
N ASP A 227 -3.72 4.16 11.99
CA ASP A 227 -4.71 3.09 12.09
C ASP A 227 -5.10 2.56 10.70
N LEU A 228 -5.18 3.45 9.71
CA LEU A 228 -5.40 3.04 8.32
C LEU A 228 -4.24 2.21 7.79
N ALA A 229 -2.97 2.58 8.07
CA ALA A 229 -1.82 1.74 7.70
C ALA A 229 -1.92 0.33 8.32
N LYS A 230 -2.28 0.25 9.60
CA LYS A 230 -2.51 -1.04 10.29
C LYS A 230 -3.66 -1.83 9.67
N TYR A 231 -4.75 -1.16 9.26
CA TYR A 231 -5.83 -1.80 8.49
C TYR A 231 -5.31 -2.34 7.15
N LEU A 232 -4.50 -1.58 6.43
CA LEU A 232 -3.90 -2.02 5.17
C LEU A 232 -3.00 -3.25 5.35
N GLU A 233 -2.18 -3.29 6.40
CA GLU A 233 -1.34 -4.44 6.73
C GLU A 233 -2.14 -5.68 7.12
N THR A 234 -3.17 -5.50 7.94
CA THR A 234 -3.89 -6.63 8.57
C THR A 234 -5.04 -7.14 7.70
N GLN A 235 -5.76 -6.24 7.03
CA GLN A 235 -6.94 -6.58 6.23
C GLN A 235 -6.63 -6.60 4.74
N ARG A 236 -5.71 -5.77 4.25
CA ARG A 236 -5.39 -5.62 2.83
C ARG A 236 -4.05 -6.20 2.41
N ASN A 237 -3.37 -6.95 3.28
CA ASN A 237 -2.12 -7.66 3.01
C ASN A 237 -0.95 -6.76 2.60
N PHE A 238 -0.99 -5.46 2.89
CA PHE A 238 0.15 -4.59 2.63
C PHE A 238 1.37 -5.00 3.45
N SER A 239 2.55 -4.74 2.91
CA SER A 239 3.80 -4.84 3.64
C SER A 239 4.55 -3.55 3.46
N PHE A 240 4.76 -2.85 4.57
CA PHE A 240 5.44 -1.56 4.57
C PHE A 240 6.93 -1.72 4.90
N THR A 241 7.75 -1.00 4.13
CA THR A 241 9.15 -0.75 4.46
C THR A 241 9.29 0.68 4.96
N THR A 242 9.75 0.85 6.19
CA THR A 242 9.92 2.18 6.80
C THR A 242 11.07 2.93 6.15
N LEU A 243 10.78 4.15 5.69
CA LEU A 243 11.77 5.15 5.35
C LEU A 243 12.06 6.02 6.58
N THR A 244 13.32 6.41 6.75
CA THR A 244 13.78 7.17 7.93
C THR A 244 14.31 8.56 7.60
N SER A 245 14.53 8.88 6.32
CA SER A 245 15.03 10.19 5.88
C SER A 245 14.63 10.50 4.43
N LEU A 246 14.60 11.80 4.10
CA LEU A 246 14.33 12.26 2.74
C LEU A 246 15.34 11.70 1.73
N GLU A 247 16.63 11.68 2.08
CA GLU A 247 17.67 11.07 1.24
C GLU A 247 17.37 9.61 0.90
N GLN A 248 16.93 8.81 1.89
CA GLN A 248 16.55 7.42 1.65
C GLN A 248 15.35 7.32 0.71
N GLY A 249 14.34 8.18 0.88
CA GLY A 249 13.18 8.25 0.00
C GLY A 249 13.54 8.60 -1.43
N LEU A 250 14.31 9.68 -1.62
CA LEU A 250 14.78 10.12 -2.94
C LEU A 250 15.63 9.04 -3.63
N ASN A 251 16.52 8.37 -2.91
CA ASN A 251 17.31 7.29 -3.47
C ASN A 251 16.45 6.07 -3.84
N THR A 252 15.47 5.71 -2.99
CA THR A 252 14.55 4.59 -3.22
C THR A 252 13.74 4.78 -4.50
N PHE A 253 13.30 6.02 -4.77
CA PHE A 253 12.39 6.34 -5.87
C PHE A 253 13.05 7.14 -6.99
N LYS A 254 14.38 7.16 -7.06
CA LYS A 254 15.15 7.99 -7.99
C LYS A 254 14.67 7.88 -9.44
N GLU A 255 14.34 6.67 -9.88
CA GLU A 255 13.91 6.39 -11.26
C GLU A 255 12.56 7.04 -11.63
N HIS A 256 11.75 7.43 -10.64
CA HIS A 256 10.48 8.13 -10.86
C HIS A 256 10.63 9.65 -10.98
N ILE A 257 11.74 10.21 -10.51
CA ILE A 257 11.93 11.66 -10.35
C ILE A 257 12.71 12.21 -11.56
N LYS A 258 12.08 13.09 -12.34
CA LYS A 258 12.73 13.68 -13.54
C LYS A 258 13.54 14.94 -13.25
N GLY A 259 13.29 15.60 -12.12
CA GLY A 259 14.00 16.81 -11.72
C GLY A 259 13.41 17.43 -10.47
N TYR A 260 13.79 18.68 -10.21
CA TYR A 260 13.28 19.46 -9.09
C TYR A 260 12.94 20.89 -9.48
N VAL A 261 11.99 21.50 -8.77
CA VAL A 261 11.60 22.91 -8.87
C VAL A 261 11.92 23.59 -7.55
N VAL A 262 12.70 24.68 -7.59
CA VAL A 262 13.05 25.43 -6.37
C VAL A 262 11.94 26.44 -6.06
N TRP A 263 11.42 26.42 -4.83
CA TRP A 263 10.44 27.41 -4.35
C TRP A 263 11.06 28.38 -3.34
N ASP A 264 10.48 29.58 -3.23
CA ASP A 264 10.94 30.66 -2.36
C ASP A 264 10.16 30.68 -1.05
N LYS A 265 10.86 30.44 0.07
CA LYS A 265 10.26 30.46 1.41
C LYS A 265 9.75 31.84 1.83
N ASN A 266 10.24 32.92 1.22
CA ASN A 266 9.75 34.27 1.49
C ASN A 266 8.45 34.60 0.74
N VAL A 267 8.06 33.74 -0.21
CA VAL A 267 6.83 33.87 -0.99
C VAL A 267 6.08 32.54 -0.97
N ARG A 268 5.20 32.35 0.04
CA ARG A 268 4.39 31.12 0.23
C ARG A 268 3.74 30.61 -1.06
N THR A 269 3.20 31.51 -1.86
CA THR A 269 2.52 31.25 -3.14
C THR A 269 3.43 30.58 -4.17
N SER A 270 4.75 30.79 -4.09
CA SER A 270 5.72 30.13 -4.97
C SER A 270 5.73 28.61 -4.80
N LEU A 271 5.48 28.09 -3.58
CA LEU A 271 5.36 26.64 -3.34
C LEU A 271 4.11 26.07 -4.02
N ILE A 272 2.99 26.77 -3.92
CA ILE A 272 1.71 26.36 -4.53
C ILE A 272 1.88 26.28 -6.05
N VAL A 273 2.48 27.30 -6.66
CA VAL A 273 2.80 27.29 -8.11
C VAL A 273 3.84 26.23 -8.46
N ALA A 274 4.81 25.94 -7.59
CA ALA A 274 5.82 24.91 -7.82
C ALA A 274 5.19 23.52 -7.91
N TYR A 275 4.15 23.21 -7.13
CA TYR A 275 3.41 21.95 -7.25
C TYR A 275 2.77 21.77 -8.63
N THR A 276 2.30 22.85 -9.27
CA THR A 276 1.77 22.81 -10.64
C THR A 276 2.84 22.31 -11.61
N LEU A 277 4.01 22.97 -11.63
CA LEU A 277 5.09 22.58 -12.52
C LEU A 277 5.62 21.18 -12.18
N ALA A 278 5.75 20.87 -10.89
CA ALA A 278 6.23 19.58 -10.42
C ALA A 278 5.34 18.42 -10.89
N GLY A 279 4.01 18.58 -10.82
CA GLY A 279 3.05 17.59 -11.34
C GLY A 279 3.15 17.42 -12.87
N LEU A 280 3.33 18.53 -13.60
CA LEU A 280 3.47 18.51 -15.06
C LEU A 280 4.74 17.80 -15.54
N GLU A 281 5.85 17.95 -14.81
CA GLU A 281 7.17 17.47 -15.21
C GLU A 281 7.60 16.18 -14.49
N SER A 282 6.77 15.60 -13.62
CA SER A 282 7.17 14.48 -12.75
C SER A 282 8.40 14.83 -11.90
N ALA A 283 8.38 16.00 -11.29
CA ALA A 283 9.44 16.56 -10.48
C ALA A 283 9.02 16.68 -9.01
N ILE A 284 9.99 16.95 -8.15
CA ILE A 284 9.77 17.28 -6.74
C ILE A 284 9.93 18.77 -6.49
N VAL A 285 9.29 19.30 -5.44
CA VAL A 285 9.52 20.67 -4.98
C VAL A 285 10.62 20.67 -3.92
N VAL A 286 11.55 21.62 -4.00
CA VAL A 286 12.66 21.75 -3.04
C VAL A 286 12.81 23.20 -2.61
N SER A 287 13.14 23.44 -1.35
CA SER A 287 13.60 24.74 -0.89
C SER A 287 15.11 24.89 -1.15
N GLU A 288 15.63 26.10 -0.97
CA GLU A 288 17.06 26.42 -1.16
C GLU A 288 18.00 25.44 -0.43
N GLU A 289 17.71 25.11 0.83
CA GLU A 289 18.52 24.21 1.65
C GLU A 289 18.51 22.75 1.16
N LEU A 290 17.52 22.34 0.36
CA LEU A 290 17.41 21.00 -0.20
C LEU A 290 18.05 20.89 -1.60
N VAL A 291 18.44 22.00 -2.22
CA VAL A 291 19.13 22.00 -3.53
C VAL A 291 20.42 21.17 -3.53
N PRO A 292 21.31 21.23 -2.51
CA PRO A 292 22.50 20.39 -2.47
C PRO A 292 22.17 18.89 -2.49
N LEU A 293 21.14 18.46 -1.75
CA LEU A 293 20.68 17.07 -1.73
C LEU A 293 20.14 16.65 -3.11
N ALA A 294 19.32 17.50 -3.75
CA ALA A 294 18.79 17.22 -5.09
C ALA A 294 19.92 17.06 -6.12
N LYS A 295 20.95 17.93 -6.05
CA LYS A 295 22.15 17.85 -6.91
C LYS A 295 22.98 16.60 -6.62
N GLN A 296 23.17 16.22 -5.35
CA GLN A 296 23.84 14.98 -4.97
C GLN A 296 23.10 13.75 -5.52
N MET A 297 21.77 13.79 -5.58
CA MET A 297 20.96 12.75 -6.19
C MET A 297 21.03 12.74 -7.73
N GLY A 298 21.67 13.73 -8.36
CA GLY A 298 21.77 13.87 -9.81
C GLY A 298 20.47 14.29 -10.48
N LEU A 299 19.58 14.95 -9.73
CA LEU A 299 18.32 15.49 -10.28
C LEU A 299 18.60 16.77 -11.06
N THR A 300 17.86 16.97 -12.15
CA THR A 300 17.97 18.18 -12.98
C THR A 300 17.12 19.31 -12.39
N GLU A 301 17.67 20.52 -12.34
CA GLU A 301 16.91 21.73 -12.01
C GLU A 301 15.99 22.08 -13.19
N ILE A 302 14.68 22.07 -12.96
CA ILE A 302 13.68 22.35 -13.99
C ILE A 302 13.36 23.85 -14.01
N ASP A 303 13.18 24.46 -12.85
CA ASP A 303 12.97 25.90 -12.70
C ASP A 303 13.31 26.34 -11.27
N ASP A 304 13.61 27.62 -11.09
CA ASP A 304 13.96 28.23 -9.81
C ASP A 304 13.17 29.52 -9.57
N TYR A 305 12.33 29.50 -8.54
CA TYR A 305 11.44 30.62 -8.21
C TYR A 305 12.01 31.58 -7.15
N ARG A 306 13.22 31.35 -6.63
CA ARG A 306 13.84 32.25 -5.64
C ARG A 306 13.93 33.68 -6.17
N GLY A 307 13.40 34.64 -5.41
CA GLY A 307 13.39 36.06 -5.76
C GLY A 307 12.47 36.44 -6.92
N ARG A 308 11.87 35.48 -7.63
CA ARG A 308 11.08 35.73 -8.85
C ARG A 308 9.81 36.54 -8.56
N PHE A 309 9.19 36.26 -7.43
CA PHE A 309 7.87 36.77 -7.06
C PHE A 309 7.92 37.77 -5.90
N THR A 310 9.12 38.22 -5.52
CA THR A 310 9.28 39.17 -4.42
C THR A 310 8.54 40.47 -4.72
N GLY A 311 7.65 40.89 -3.82
CA GLY A 311 6.85 42.11 -3.95
C GLY A 311 5.63 42.00 -4.87
N GLN A 312 5.38 40.84 -5.49
CA GLN A 312 4.18 40.60 -6.29
C GLN A 312 3.01 40.17 -5.41
N SER A 313 1.80 40.54 -5.83
CA SER A 313 0.54 40.05 -5.29
C SER A 313 0.25 38.62 -5.74
N ASP A 314 -0.59 37.88 -5.00
CA ASP A 314 -1.02 36.54 -5.42
C ASP A 314 -1.66 36.56 -6.80
N TYR A 315 -2.47 37.58 -7.12
CA TYR A 315 -3.03 37.76 -8.45
C TYR A 315 -1.97 37.80 -9.55
N GLU A 316 -0.89 38.57 -9.39
CA GLU A 316 0.20 38.65 -10.38
C GLU A 316 0.93 37.31 -10.53
N ILE A 317 1.21 36.64 -9.41
CA ILE A 317 1.88 35.33 -9.39
C ILE A 317 1.03 34.27 -10.11
N TYR A 318 -0.26 34.20 -9.81
CA TYR A 318 -1.17 33.25 -10.46
C TYR A 318 -1.48 33.61 -11.91
N THR A 319 -1.47 34.89 -12.28
CA THR A 319 -1.55 35.31 -13.68
C THR A 319 -0.38 34.75 -14.47
N TRP A 320 0.85 34.95 -13.98
CA TRP A 320 2.06 34.38 -14.58
C TRP A 320 1.98 32.85 -14.66
N ALA A 321 1.53 32.19 -13.59
CA ALA A 321 1.41 30.73 -13.55
C ALA A 321 0.37 30.23 -14.56
N LYS A 322 -0.77 30.92 -14.68
CA LYS A 322 -1.83 30.58 -15.65
C LYS A 322 -1.28 30.67 -17.07
N GLU A 323 -0.64 31.78 -17.43
CA GLU A 323 -0.03 31.97 -18.75
C GLU A 323 0.97 30.87 -19.11
N LYS A 324 1.80 30.46 -18.14
CA LYS A 324 2.88 29.51 -18.38
C LYS A 324 2.42 28.05 -18.40
N TYR A 325 1.46 27.68 -17.54
CA TYR A 325 1.18 26.27 -17.23
C TYR A 325 -0.25 25.82 -17.51
N TRP A 326 -1.22 26.73 -17.52
CA TRP A 326 -2.64 26.36 -17.54
C TRP A 326 -3.02 25.52 -18.74
N SER A 327 -2.46 25.78 -19.93
CA SER A 327 -2.74 25.03 -21.16
C SER A 327 -2.35 23.55 -21.09
N ARG A 328 -1.48 23.17 -20.15
CA ARG A 328 -1.01 21.81 -19.93
C ARG A 328 -1.67 21.13 -18.73
N CYS A 329 -2.41 21.88 -17.92
CA CYS A 329 -3.07 21.39 -16.72
C CYS A 329 -4.35 20.64 -17.07
N SER A 330 -4.76 19.76 -16.18
CA SER A 330 -6.06 19.09 -16.26
C SER A 330 -7.22 20.09 -16.27
N ARG A 331 -8.31 19.68 -16.93
CA ARG A 331 -9.64 20.32 -16.85
C ARG A 331 -10.65 19.51 -16.05
N GLU A 332 -10.22 18.37 -15.51
CA GLU A 332 -11.00 17.49 -14.64
C GLU A 332 -10.72 17.75 -13.16
N VAL A 333 -9.50 18.17 -12.82
CA VAL A 333 -9.09 18.47 -11.45
C VAL A 333 -8.28 19.76 -11.43
N ILE A 334 -8.69 20.67 -10.57
CA ILE A 334 -7.94 21.86 -10.16
C ILE A 334 -7.75 21.79 -8.65
N SER A 335 -6.61 22.23 -8.10
CA SER A 335 -6.30 22.05 -6.69
C SER A 335 -6.22 23.36 -5.92
N TRP A 336 -6.85 23.41 -4.74
CA TRP A 336 -6.86 24.57 -3.85
C TRP A 336 -6.09 24.29 -2.55
N LEU A 337 -4.98 25.00 -2.35
CA LEU A 337 -4.09 24.86 -1.19
C LEU A 337 -4.16 26.08 -0.26
N GLY A 338 -5.37 26.53 0.04
CA GLY A 338 -5.63 27.65 0.95
C GLY A 338 -5.40 27.25 2.40
N GLY A 339 -6.43 26.70 3.04
CA GLY A 339 -6.41 26.28 4.44
C GLY A 339 -5.93 27.37 5.39
N VAL A 340 -4.99 27.00 6.28
CA VAL A 340 -4.32 27.92 7.20
C VAL A 340 -3.46 28.94 6.46
N HIS A 341 -3.44 30.18 6.97
CA HIS A 341 -2.67 31.28 6.40
C HIS A 341 -1.41 31.60 7.22
N GLY A 342 -0.57 32.49 6.70
CA GLY A 342 0.65 32.92 7.38
C GLY A 342 1.83 32.02 7.02
N THR A 343 2.63 31.64 8.02
CA THR A 343 3.82 30.82 7.81
C THR A 343 3.53 29.33 7.76
N ALA A 344 2.31 28.89 8.07
CA ALA A 344 1.92 27.48 7.99
C ALA A 344 1.26 27.14 6.64
N LEU A 345 1.55 25.95 6.11
CA LEU A 345 0.82 25.33 5.01
C LEU A 345 0.77 23.82 5.22
N MET A 346 -0.40 23.22 5.07
CA MET A 346 -0.59 21.76 5.20
C MET A 346 -1.13 21.21 3.88
N PRO A 347 -0.27 20.91 2.89
CA PRO A 347 -0.70 20.66 1.51
C PRO A 347 -0.79 19.18 1.18
N ALA A 348 -1.22 18.31 2.12
CA ALA A 348 -1.14 16.86 1.94
C ALA A 348 -1.91 16.36 0.70
N CYS A 349 -2.96 17.08 0.29
CA CYS A 349 -3.76 16.74 -0.90
C CYS A 349 -3.04 17.00 -2.23
N ALA A 350 -1.88 17.67 -2.20
CA ALA A 350 -1.11 18.00 -3.39
C ALA A 350 -0.53 16.76 -4.08
N ASP A 351 -0.38 15.64 -3.37
CA ASP A 351 0.01 14.36 -3.95
C ASP A 351 -0.93 13.95 -5.10
N TYR A 352 -2.24 14.01 -4.87
CA TYR A 352 -3.27 13.68 -5.84
C TYR A 352 -3.41 14.76 -6.92
N GLY A 353 -3.34 16.04 -6.54
CA GLY A 353 -3.35 17.15 -7.49
C GLY A 353 -2.21 17.02 -8.52
N MET A 354 -1.00 16.71 -8.07
CA MET A 354 0.16 16.48 -8.96
C MET A 354 -0.06 15.27 -9.85
N MET A 355 -0.58 14.18 -9.30
CA MET A 355 -0.91 12.97 -10.05
C MET A 355 -1.95 13.23 -11.15
N LYS A 356 -2.87 14.18 -10.92
CA LYS A 356 -3.87 14.61 -11.90
C LYS A 356 -3.40 15.77 -12.78
N LYS A 357 -2.16 16.24 -12.64
CA LYS A 357 -1.63 17.41 -13.36
C LYS A 357 -2.52 18.65 -13.18
N ALA A 358 -3.02 18.84 -11.96
CA ALA A 358 -3.86 19.97 -11.61
C ALA A 358 -3.06 21.28 -11.65
N PHE A 359 -3.78 22.38 -11.93
CA PHE A 359 -3.29 23.70 -11.57
C PHE A 359 -3.54 23.94 -10.09
N PHE A 360 -2.55 24.46 -9.39
CA PHE A 360 -2.64 24.73 -7.95
C PHE A 360 -2.83 26.21 -7.69
N SER A 361 -3.78 26.54 -6.82
CA SER A 361 -4.16 27.90 -6.47
C SER A 361 -4.52 28.01 -4.98
N ASP A 362 -4.57 29.23 -4.47
CA ASP A 362 -5.26 29.59 -3.24
C ASP A 362 -5.93 30.97 -3.38
N LEU A 363 -6.30 31.34 -4.62
CA LEU A 363 -7.00 32.59 -4.91
C LEU A 363 -8.33 32.69 -4.15
N SER A 364 -8.68 33.92 -3.79
CA SER A 364 -9.94 34.26 -3.14
C SER A 364 -11.15 34.02 -4.04
N ALA A 365 -12.22 33.49 -3.45
CA ALA A 365 -13.58 33.45 -4.01
C ALA A 365 -14.48 34.58 -3.46
N ARG A 366 -13.92 35.54 -2.70
CA ARG A 366 -14.68 36.68 -2.17
C ARG A 366 -14.88 37.76 -3.24
N PRO A 367 -16.12 38.19 -3.56
CA PRO A 367 -16.37 39.18 -4.61
C PRO A 367 -15.68 40.54 -4.43
N THR A 368 -15.39 40.95 -3.19
CA THR A 368 -14.67 42.21 -2.91
C THR A 368 -13.19 42.14 -3.26
N ASP A 369 -12.61 40.95 -3.37
CA ASP A 369 -11.21 40.73 -3.74
C ASP A 369 -11.13 40.67 -5.27
N THR A 370 -11.52 41.77 -5.92
CA THR A 370 -11.97 41.80 -7.32
C THR A 370 -11.03 41.11 -8.31
N GLN A 371 -9.72 41.31 -8.19
CA GLN A 371 -8.73 40.71 -9.09
C GLN A 371 -8.62 39.18 -8.90
N GLU A 372 -8.47 38.72 -7.65
CA GLU A 372 -8.40 37.29 -7.36
C GLU A 372 -9.73 36.60 -7.72
N TYR A 373 -10.86 37.20 -7.38
CA TYR A 373 -12.18 36.68 -7.71
C TYR A 373 -12.39 36.51 -9.22
N GLN A 374 -11.99 37.49 -10.02
CA GLN A 374 -12.07 37.40 -11.48
C GLN A 374 -11.18 36.30 -12.04
N MET A 375 -9.96 36.14 -11.51
CA MET A 375 -9.07 35.05 -11.91
C MET A 375 -9.65 33.68 -11.52
N THR A 376 -10.21 33.53 -10.31
CA THR A 376 -10.89 32.31 -9.88
C THR A 376 -12.06 31.96 -10.81
N ASN A 377 -12.89 32.95 -11.16
CA ASN A 377 -13.95 32.77 -12.16
C ASN A 377 -13.40 32.30 -13.50
N ALA A 378 -12.33 32.92 -13.99
CA ALA A 378 -11.73 32.55 -15.27
C ALA A 378 -11.16 31.12 -15.27
N LEU A 379 -10.57 30.68 -14.15
CA LEU A 379 -10.11 29.30 -14.01
C LEU A 379 -11.28 28.30 -13.99
N PHE A 380 -12.33 28.58 -13.21
CA PHE A 380 -13.49 27.70 -13.10
C PHE A 380 -14.32 27.63 -14.38
N ALA A 381 -14.46 28.73 -15.11
CA ALA A 381 -15.18 28.78 -16.39
C ALA A 381 -14.55 27.89 -17.48
N GLU A 382 -13.26 27.59 -17.37
CA GLU A 382 -12.52 26.76 -18.32
C GLU A 382 -12.44 25.27 -17.91
N MET A 383 -12.94 24.91 -16.71
CA MET A 383 -13.00 23.52 -16.25
C MET A 383 -14.15 22.76 -16.93
N ASN A 384 -14.01 21.44 -17.03
CA ASN A 384 -15.08 20.60 -17.53
C ASN A 384 -16.23 20.51 -16.50
N PRO A 385 -17.50 20.41 -16.94
CA PRO A 385 -18.62 20.17 -16.04
C PRO A 385 -18.38 18.95 -15.15
N LEU A 386 -18.72 19.05 -13.87
CA LEU A 386 -18.43 18.05 -12.82
C LEU A 386 -16.93 17.83 -12.54
N GLY A 387 -16.05 18.69 -13.07
CA GLY A 387 -14.66 18.75 -12.65
C GLY A 387 -14.54 19.07 -11.17
N THR A 388 -13.47 18.58 -10.55
CA THR A 388 -13.25 18.65 -9.10
C THR A 388 -12.33 19.81 -8.74
N VAL A 389 -12.80 20.67 -7.83
CA VAL A 389 -11.96 21.58 -7.04
C VAL A 389 -11.46 20.78 -5.83
N TRP A 390 -10.23 20.29 -5.93
CA TRP A 390 -9.61 19.39 -4.97
C TRP A 390 -8.82 20.16 -3.90
N GLY A 391 -9.21 20.05 -2.63
CA GLY A 391 -8.59 20.81 -1.54
C GLY A 391 -9.51 21.90 -0.99
N TRP A 392 -8.95 22.87 -0.28
CA TRP A 392 -9.75 23.81 0.51
C TRP A 392 -9.36 25.27 0.31
N HIS A 393 -10.36 26.14 0.44
CA HIS A 393 -10.21 27.59 0.42
C HIS A 393 -9.39 28.10 1.61
N SER A 394 -8.94 29.36 1.57
CA SER A 394 -8.20 29.95 2.68
C SER A 394 -9.13 30.64 3.66
N TYR A 395 -9.07 30.27 4.93
CA TYR A 395 -9.87 30.91 5.99
C TYR A 395 -9.59 32.41 6.19
N LYS A 396 -8.52 32.94 5.58
CA LYS A 396 -8.22 34.38 5.58
C LYS A 396 -8.83 35.12 4.40
N LYS A 397 -8.89 34.49 3.23
CA LYS A 397 -9.25 35.15 1.97
C LYS A 397 -10.75 35.19 1.74
N ASP A 398 -11.46 34.11 2.05
CA ASP A 398 -12.88 33.96 1.74
C ASP A 398 -13.59 33.08 2.79
N LEU A 399 -14.91 32.98 2.63
CA LEU A 399 -15.76 32.10 3.42
C LEU A 399 -16.07 30.82 2.64
N GLU A 400 -16.38 29.74 3.35
CA GLU A 400 -16.77 28.47 2.75
C GLU A 400 -17.97 28.65 1.79
N GLU A 401 -18.97 29.42 2.22
CA GLU A 401 -20.15 29.74 1.41
C GLU A 401 -19.79 30.49 0.12
N GLN A 402 -18.74 31.32 0.12
CA GLN A 402 -18.29 32.08 -1.05
C GLN A 402 -17.62 31.14 -2.06
N MET A 403 -16.67 30.32 -1.61
CA MET A 403 -16.02 29.32 -2.45
C MET A 403 -17.02 28.32 -3.02
N THR A 404 -17.86 27.75 -2.16
CA THR A 404 -18.84 26.72 -2.53
C THR A 404 -19.90 27.25 -3.50
N THR A 405 -20.40 28.47 -3.26
CA THR A 405 -21.34 29.12 -4.19
C THR A 405 -20.68 29.34 -5.55
N LEU A 406 -19.45 29.85 -5.57
CA LEU A 406 -18.75 30.16 -6.81
C LEU A 406 -18.50 28.88 -7.64
N LEU A 407 -17.86 27.86 -7.07
CA LEU A 407 -17.58 26.62 -7.81
C LEU A 407 -18.87 25.93 -8.28
N SER A 408 -19.93 25.95 -7.48
CA SER A 408 -21.21 25.32 -7.82
C SER A 408 -21.90 26.03 -8.99
N SER A 409 -21.70 27.34 -9.14
CA SER A 409 -22.24 28.11 -10.28
C SER A 409 -21.66 27.66 -11.64
N TYR A 410 -20.50 27.00 -11.62
CA TYR A 410 -19.86 26.39 -12.79
C TYR A 410 -20.08 24.87 -12.88
N ALA A 411 -21.00 24.32 -12.08
CA ALA A 411 -21.25 22.88 -11.97
C ALA A 411 -20.00 22.06 -11.61
N LEU A 412 -19.09 22.64 -10.81
CA LEU A 412 -17.92 21.95 -10.28
C LEU A 412 -18.25 21.27 -8.94
N ILE A 413 -17.43 20.29 -8.57
CA ILE A 413 -17.56 19.52 -7.33
C ILE A 413 -16.45 19.96 -6.37
N SER A 414 -16.80 20.27 -5.13
CA SER A 414 -15.83 20.43 -4.04
C SER A 414 -15.54 19.06 -3.42
N ASP A 415 -14.27 18.67 -3.35
CA ASP A 415 -13.87 17.41 -2.69
C ASP A 415 -12.46 17.52 -2.09
N GLY A 416 -12.23 16.81 -1.00
CA GLY A 416 -10.97 16.81 -0.24
C GLY A 416 -10.67 18.14 0.46
N LEU A 417 -10.13 18.08 1.68
CA LEU A 417 -9.51 19.26 2.30
C LEU A 417 -8.08 19.43 1.77
N ASN A 418 -7.49 20.62 1.90
CA ASN A 418 -6.07 20.82 1.58
C ASN A 418 -5.15 19.87 2.39
N THR A 419 -5.64 19.44 3.55
CA THR A 419 -5.00 18.50 4.46
C THR A 419 -5.30 17.03 4.19
N MET A 420 -6.12 16.68 3.19
CA MET A 420 -6.47 15.27 2.90
C MET A 420 -5.23 14.48 2.45
N PRO A 421 -4.75 13.48 3.21
CA PRO A 421 -3.50 12.81 2.92
C PRO A 421 -3.65 11.55 2.07
N ASN A 422 -2.55 11.09 1.47
CA ASN A 422 -2.40 9.77 0.86
C ASN A 422 -3.41 9.45 -0.26
N THR A 423 -4.04 10.43 -0.87
CA THR A 423 -5.09 10.17 -1.88
C THR A 423 -4.48 9.51 -3.11
N SER A 424 -3.31 9.96 -3.55
CA SER A 424 -2.57 9.31 -4.64
C SER A 424 -2.26 7.83 -4.37
N PHE A 425 -2.13 7.43 -3.10
CA PHE A 425 -1.93 6.05 -2.69
C PHE A 425 -3.26 5.27 -2.67
N LEU A 426 -4.27 5.81 -1.98
CA LEU A 426 -5.51 5.11 -1.65
C LEU A 426 -6.40 4.83 -2.86
N ILE A 427 -6.35 5.65 -3.91
CA ILE A 427 -7.13 5.43 -5.13
C ILE A 427 -6.80 4.12 -5.85
N HIS A 428 -5.59 3.58 -5.63
CA HIS A 428 -5.16 2.32 -6.24
C HIS A 428 -5.64 1.09 -5.47
N ILE A 429 -6.30 1.29 -4.34
CA ILE A 429 -6.75 0.22 -3.46
C ILE A 429 -8.24 -0.02 -3.73
N PRO A 430 -8.60 -1.08 -4.48
CA PRO A 430 -9.99 -1.35 -4.77
C PRO A 430 -10.75 -1.72 -3.49
N VAL A 431 -12.07 -1.72 -3.54
CA VAL A 431 -12.88 -2.35 -2.50
C VAL A 431 -12.57 -3.85 -2.40
N SER A 432 -12.75 -4.44 -1.22
CA SER A 432 -12.55 -5.89 -1.05
C SER A 432 -13.41 -6.69 -2.02
N SER A 433 -12.90 -7.83 -2.51
CA SER A 433 -13.66 -8.69 -3.41
C SER A 433 -15.01 -9.08 -2.79
N GLY A 434 -16.09 -8.90 -3.54
CA GLY A 434 -17.46 -9.15 -3.08
C GLY A 434 -18.05 -8.08 -2.14
N PHE A 435 -17.33 -6.98 -1.87
CA PHE A 435 -17.86 -5.88 -1.09
C PHE A 435 -19.07 -5.25 -1.78
N LYS A 436 -20.14 -5.05 -1.02
CA LYS A 436 -21.36 -4.37 -1.48
C LYS A 436 -21.64 -3.24 -0.53
N PHE A 437 -21.78 -2.02 -1.07
CA PHE A 437 -22.29 -0.89 -0.30
C PHE A 437 -23.69 -1.23 0.18
N LYS A 438 -23.88 -1.24 1.50
CA LYS A 438 -25.17 -1.48 2.15
C LYS A 438 -25.45 -0.32 3.07
N ASN A 439 -26.65 0.23 2.99
CA ASN A 439 -27.18 1.09 4.02
C ASN A 439 -27.93 0.21 5.01
N ASN A 440 -27.70 0.39 6.32
CA ASN A 440 -28.40 -0.34 7.37
C ASN A 440 -29.80 0.27 7.61
N HIS A 441 -30.65 0.26 6.58
CA HIS A 441 -32.04 0.69 6.71
C HIS A 441 -32.98 -0.51 6.85
N ASN A 442 -33.94 -0.40 7.76
CA ASN A 442 -34.99 -1.41 7.97
C ASN A 442 -36.29 -1.07 7.23
N LEU A 443 -36.25 -0.06 6.35
CA LEU A 443 -37.40 0.41 5.59
C LEU A 443 -37.54 -0.40 4.29
N VAL A 444 -38.72 -0.97 4.08
CA VAL A 444 -39.10 -1.71 2.88
C VAL A 444 -39.70 -0.72 1.88
N PRO A 445 -39.13 -0.57 0.67
CA PRO A 445 -39.70 0.28 -0.36
C PRO A 445 -41.18 -0.03 -0.62
N GLY A 446 -42.01 1.02 -0.72
CA GLY A 446 -43.46 0.89 -0.96
C GLY A 446 -44.31 0.49 0.26
N LYS A 447 -43.70 0.08 1.38
CA LYS A 447 -44.44 -0.19 2.62
C LYS A 447 -44.80 1.13 3.29
N LYS A 448 -46.08 1.30 3.64
CA LYS A 448 -46.54 2.42 4.47
C LYS A 448 -46.20 2.13 5.94
N TYR A 449 -45.49 3.06 6.58
CA TYR A 449 -45.21 3.03 8.01
C TYR A 449 -46.08 4.08 8.69
N ILE A 450 -46.89 3.68 9.67
CA ILE A 450 -47.78 4.59 10.40
C ILE A 450 -47.06 4.99 11.71
N PRO A 451 -46.72 6.28 11.90
CA PRO A 451 -46.13 6.75 13.15
C PRO A 451 -47.09 6.54 14.31
N GLU A 452 -46.54 6.10 15.45
CA GLU A 452 -47.27 6.02 16.71
C GLU A 452 -47.33 7.39 17.39
N LYS A 453 -48.10 7.50 18.48
CA LYS A 453 -48.15 8.69 19.34
C LYS A 453 -46.88 8.80 20.21
N LYS A 454 -45.73 9.00 19.55
CA LYS A 454 -44.38 9.08 20.13
C LYS A 454 -43.62 10.26 19.53
N ILE A 455 -42.56 10.69 20.21
CA ILE A 455 -41.56 11.60 19.67
C ILE A 455 -40.48 10.77 18.98
N TYR A 456 -40.16 11.12 17.73
CA TYR A 456 -39.10 10.48 16.95
C TYR A 456 -37.91 11.42 16.87
N LEU A 457 -36.73 10.93 17.24
CA LEU A 457 -35.46 11.67 17.17
C LEU A 457 -34.52 10.94 16.21
N ALA A 458 -33.87 11.71 15.33
CA ALA A 458 -32.79 11.24 14.47
C ALA A 458 -31.56 12.12 14.70
N LEU A 459 -30.44 11.47 15.01
CA LEU A 459 -29.15 12.13 15.21
C LEU A 459 -28.30 11.85 13.97
N VAL A 460 -27.84 12.91 13.31
CA VAL A 460 -27.01 12.83 12.10
C VAL A 460 -25.69 13.53 12.40
N GLN A 461 -24.59 12.81 12.24
CA GLN A 461 -23.25 13.39 12.33
C GLN A 461 -22.99 14.24 11.08
N THR A 462 -22.57 15.49 11.27
CA THR A 462 -22.15 16.40 10.18
C THR A 462 -20.68 16.17 9.84
N ASP A 463 -20.19 16.77 8.74
CA ASP A 463 -18.76 16.87 8.40
C ASP A 463 -18.05 15.53 8.08
N GLY A 464 -18.79 14.42 8.08
CA GLY A 464 -18.29 13.09 7.74
C GLY A 464 -17.40 12.47 8.83
N LEU A 465 -16.84 11.29 8.53
CA LEU A 465 -15.81 10.67 9.36
C LEU A 465 -14.46 11.28 8.98
N GLY A 466 -14.00 12.32 9.70
CA GLY A 466 -12.63 12.80 9.52
C GLY A 466 -12.39 14.31 9.61
N ILE A 467 -13.34 15.09 10.15
CA ILE A 467 -13.06 16.45 10.66
C ILE A 467 -13.18 16.42 12.18
#